data_AF-A0A6A3U436-F1
#
_entry.id   AF-A0A6A3U436-F1
#
_cell.length_a   1.000
_cell.length_b   1.000
_cell.length_c   1.000
_cell.angle_alpha   90.00
_cell.angle_beta   90.00
_cell.angle_gamma   90.00
#
_symmetry.space_group_name_H-M   'P 1'
#
loop_
_entity.id
_entity.type
_entity.pdbx_description
1 polymer ?
#
loop_
_entity_poly.entity_id
_entity_poly.type
_entity_poly.pdbx_seq_one_letter_code
_entity_poly.pdbx_strand_id
1 'polypeptide(L)' 'MEQQMKKQRATWKRADEKLLLKCYLAARNDASLETDKGVKPKGWAKIVARLAKEGISADKG' A
#
# COMPACT_ATOMS: atom_id res chain seq x y z
N MET A 1 -28.37 -1.64 -23.22
CA MET A 1 -28.48 -1.33 -21.77
C MET A 1 -27.11 -1.59 -21.17
N GLU A 2 -26.18 -0.66 -21.31
CA GLU A 2 -24.79 -0.84 -20.88
C GLU A 2 -24.60 -0.09 -19.56
N GLN A 3 -24.76 -0.80 -18.45
CA GLN A 3 -24.44 -0.23 -17.13
C GLN A 3 -22.93 -0.18 -16.99
N GLN A 4 -22.36 0.97 -17.38
CA GLN A 4 -20.99 1.36 -17.10
C GLN A 4 -20.82 1.43 -15.58
N MET A 5 -20.38 0.31 -14.98
CA MET A 5 -20.00 0.22 -13.58
C MET A 5 -18.87 1.23 -13.34
N LYS A 6 -19.21 2.43 -12.87
CA LYS A 6 -18.23 3.41 -12.39
C LYS A 6 -17.45 2.71 -11.28
N LYS A 7 -16.21 2.29 -11.59
CA LYS A 7 -15.27 1.77 -10.58
C LYS A 7 -15.23 2.78 -9.45
N GLN A 8 -15.84 2.43 -8.32
CA GLN A 8 -15.74 3.25 -7.12
C GLN A 8 -14.25 3.31 -6.80
N ARG A 9 -13.67 4.51 -6.82
CA ARG A 9 -12.28 4.68 -6.38
C ARG A 9 -12.19 4.05 -5.00
N ALA A 10 -11.25 3.13 -4.82
CA ALA A 10 -11.01 2.51 -3.53
C ALA A 10 -10.74 3.61 -2.50
N THR A 11 -11.72 3.90 -1.65
CA THR A 11 -11.57 4.87 -0.56
C THR A 11 -10.83 4.16 0.54
N TRP A 12 -9.55 4.47 0.69
CA TRP A 12 -8.74 4.01 1.81
C TRP A 12 -9.38 4.49 3.11
N LYS A 13 -9.61 3.60 4.07
CA LYS A 13 -10.03 4.04 5.40
C LYS A 13 -8.85 4.73 6.05
N ARG A 14 -9.11 5.70 6.94
CA ARG A 14 -8.04 6.39 7.70
C ARG A 14 -7.12 5.42 8.46
N ALA A 15 -7.64 4.27 8.89
CA ALA A 15 -6.86 3.23 9.53
C ALA A 15 -5.86 2.58 8.55
N ASP A 16 -6.32 2.27 7.33
CA ASP A 16 -5.53 1.66 6.26
C ASP A 16 -4.41 2.61 5.81
N GLU A 17 -4.73 3.89 5.65
CA GLU A 17 -3.75 4.93 5.30
C GLU A 17 -2.68 5.11 6.40
N LYS A 18 -3.09 5.11 7.68
CA LYS A 18 -2.13 5.17 8.80
C LYS A 18 -1.22 3.95 8.82
N LEU A 19 -1.74 2.76 8.51
CA LEU A 19 -0.96 1.54 8.47
C LEU A 19 0.03 1.54 7.30
N LEU A 20 -0.41 1.97 6.11
CA LEU A 20 0.46 2.18 4.96
C LEU A 20 1.59 3.15 5.29
N LEU A 21 1.28 4.29 5.91
CA LEU A 21 2.28 5.29 6.29
C LEU A 21 3.29 4.73 7.29
N LYS A 22 2.84 3.99 8.31
CA LYS A 22 3.73 3.32 9.28
C LYS A 22 4.67 2.32 8.58
N CYS A 23 4.14 1.51 7.66
CA CYS A 23 4.94 0.53 6.93
C CYS A 23 5.94 1.21 5.98
N TYR A 24 5.54 2.31 5.33
CA TYR A 24 6.42 3.12 4.49
C TYR A 24 7.57 3.74 5.28
N LEU A 25 7.28 4.36 6.43
CA LEU A 25 8.30 4.95 7.29
C LEU A 25 9.28 3.91 7.82
N ALA A 26 8.79 2.73 8.20
CA ALA A 26 9.65 1.62 8.61
C ALA A 26 10.55 1.13 7.47
N ALA A 27 10.01 0.99 6.26
CA ALA A 27 10.79 0.57 5.09
C ALA A 27 11.79 1.62 4.61
N ARG A 28 11.50 2.91 4.84
CA ARG A 28 12.42 4.02 4.57
C ARG A 28 13.55 4.07 5.60
N ASN A 29 13.25 3.86 6.88
CA ASN A 29 14.29 3.85 7.92
C ASN A 29 15.25 2.66 7.80
N ASP A 30 14.82 1.58 7.14
CA ASP A 30 15.64 0.41 6.87
C ASP A 30 16.58 0.66 5.68
N ALA A 31 17.87 0.90 5.98
CA ALA A 31 18.91 1.18 4.98
C ALA A 31 19.04 0.07 3.91
N SER A 32 18.60 -1.16 4.19
CA SER A 32 18.59 -2.24 3.20
C SER A 32 17.49 -2.05 2.16
N LEU A 33 16.40 -1.39 2.52
CA LEU A 33 15.19 -1.20 1.72
C LEU A 33 15.06 0.24 1.21
N GLU A 34 15.87 1.17 1.72
CA GLU A 34 15.99 2.54 1.23
C GLU A 34 16.82 2.61 -0.06
N THR A 35 16.41 3.50 -0.95
CA THR A 35 17.16 4.04 -2.08
C THR A 35 17.22 5.55 -1.94
N ASP A 36 18.16 6.16 -2.66
CA ASP A 36 18.26 7.61 -2.84
C ASP A 36 16.92 8.27 -3.25
N LYS A 37 16.03 7.53 -3.92
CA LYS A 37 14.70 8.00 -4.37
C LYS A 37 13.51 7.47 -3.56
N GLY A 38 13.73 6.85 -2.40
CA GLY A 38 12.67 6.29 -1.55
C GLY A 38 12.76 4.77 -1.38
N VAL A 39 11.63 4.08 -1.22
CA VAL A 39 11.61 2.64 -0.89
C VAL A 39 11.82 1.75 -2.12
N LYS A 40 12.73 0.78 -2.04
CA LYS A 40 12.99 -0.24 -3.07
C LYS A 40 11.72 -1.03 -3.41
N PRO A 41 11.61 -1.60 -4.62
CA PRO A 41 10.50 -2.50 -4.97
C PRO A 41 10.33 -3.66 -3.97
N LYS A 42 11.43 -4.20 -3.43
CA LYS A 42 11.40 -5.22 -2.37
C LYS A 42 10.77 -4.71 -1.06
N GLY A 43 10.98 -3.44 -0.72
CA GLY A 43 10.34 -2.79 0.42
C GLY A 43 8.84 -2.63 0.19
N TRP A 44 8.43 -2.21 -1.00
CA TRP A 44 7.02 -2.18 -1.40
C TRP A 44 6.35 -3.54 -1.35
N ALA A 45 7.01 -4.60 -1.83
CA ALA A 45 6.49 -5.97 -1.71
C ALA A 45 6.25 -6.38 -0.25
N LYS A 46 7.16 -6.01 0.67
CA LYS A 46 6.97 -6.22 2.12
C LYS A 46 5.80 -5.40 2.69
N ILE A 47 5.66 -4.14 2.27
CA ILE A 47 4.54 -3.28 2.68
C ILE A 47 3.21 -3.88 2.22
N VAL A 48 3.10 -4.30 0.96
CA VAL A 48 1.90 -4.94 0.39
C VAL A 48 1.59 -6.26 1.09
N ALA A 49 2.59 -7.11 1.34
CA ALA A 49 2.39 -8.36 2.09
C ALA A 49 1.87 -8.10 3.52
N ARG A 50 2.34 -7.04 4.17
CA ARG A 50 1.84 -6.64 5.49
C ARG A 50 0.42 -6.10 5.44
N LEU A 51 0.08 -5.28 4.45
CA LEU A 51 -1.28 -4.78 4.25
C LEU A 51 -2.25 -5.93 3.96
N ALA A 52 -1.85 -6.89 3.11
CA ALA A 52 -2.64 -8.08 2.83
C ALA A 52 -2.91 -8.93 4.08
N LYS A 53 -1.91 -9.07 4.97
CA LYS A 53 -2.07 -9.76 6.27
C LYS A 53 -3.11 -9.08 7.17
N GLU A 54 -3.21 -7.76 7.08
CA GLU A 54 -4.18 -6.95 7.83
C GLU A 54 -5.55 -6.88 7.12
N GLY A 55 -5.73 -7.63 6.02
CA GLY A 55 -6.96 -7.65 5.24
C GLY A 55 -7.14 -6.46 4.30
N ILE A 56 -6.12 -5.60 4.18
CA ILE A 56 -6.12 -4.44 3.30
C ILE A 56 -5.59 -4.88 1.93
N SER A 57 -6.53 -5.17 1.03
CA SER A 57 -6.19 -5.41 -0.37
C SER A 57 -6.05 -4.06 -1.07
N ALA A 58 -4.81 -3.65 -1.36
CA ALA A 58 -4.55 -2.52 -2.25
C ALA A 58 -5.00 -2.81 -3.70
N ASP A 59 -5.24 -4.09 -4.00
CA ASP A 59 -5.91 -4.54 -5.22
C ASP A 59 -7.42 -4.71 -4.96
N LYS A 60 -8.19 -3.72 -5.40
CA LYS A 60 -9.53 -3.95 -5.95
C LYS A 60 -9.77 -2.93 -7.07
N GLY A 61 -9.41 -3.33 -8.29
CA GLY A 61 -10.10 -2.92 -9.53
C GLY A 61 -9.43 -1.90 -10.42
#